data_AF-A0A126NJ95-F1
#
_entry.id   AF-A0A126NJ95-F1
#
_cell.length_a   1.000
_cell.length_b   1.000
_cell.length_c   1.000
_cell.angle_alpha   90.00
_cell.angle_beta   90.00
_cell.angle_gamma   90.00
#
_symmetry.space_group_name_H-M   'P 1'
#
loop_
_entity.id
_entity.type
_entity.pdbx_description
1 polymer ?
#
loop_
_entity_poly.entity_id
_entity_poly.type
_entity_poly.pdbx_seq_one_letter_code
_entity_poly.pdbx_strand_id
1 'polypeptide(L)'
;MRPVRSIGEASASPVRSRDSIRQLTTTAMLGAFYGLPWLHWNGKPWLLFDIDARQFQFAGVSMQPERSLPLLWLALAALALLALVTSLYGRLWCTYACPQTVLTRLFRKLTALTTFNGRLTPLGPPLRHALWAGIALWTGISFVGYFTPIADLVNGMLTLSLSGWEWFWISFYGLATWANVVYLHEQVCSYLCPYSRVQGLISDTRTPAIQYNAPRGEPRGPRPADNASVLHRSRGLLDATTAADYVFRAAHPAIAGAMPKFSAAHLGDCVDCGACVAACPIGLDIRNGRSSSCIECGNCMDACDDAMAANHYPLDLIRRARPANDGDVARSGIHIKPLAFAGIALLCIALAAFTAASLAGAA
;
A
#
# COMPACT_ATOMS: atom_id res chain seq x y z
N MET A 1 -2.94 34.62 -10.39
CA MET A 1 -3.97 33.61 -10.04
C MET A 1 -3.98 32.57 -11.14
N ARG A 2 -3.68 31.30 -10.86
CA ARG A 2 -3.88 30.22 -11.84
C ARG A 2 -5.39 29.95 -11.94
N PRO A 3 -5.95 29.78 -13.16
CA PRO A 3 -7.36 29.50 -13.30
C PRO A 3 -7.69 28.16 -12.64
N VAL A 4 -8.66 28.18 -11.74
CA VAL A 4 -9.30 26.97 -11.19
C VAL A 4 -9.96 26.27 -12.37
N ARG A 5 -9.52 25.04 -12.69
CA ARG A 5 -10.13 24.21 -13.73
C ARG A 5 -11.64 24.08 -13.46
N SER A 6 -12.45 24.30 -14.49
CA SER A 6 -13.91 24.21 -14.46
C SER A 6 -14.37 22.79 -14.11
N ILE A 7 -15.43 22.71 -13.30
CA ILE A 7 -15.76 21.60 -12.40
C ILE A 7 -16.77 20.61 -13.03
N GLY A 8 -16.75 20.49 -14.36
CA GLY A 8 -17.62 19.58 -15.11
C GLY A 8 -17.08 18.16 -15.32
N GLU A 9 -15.76 17.95 -15.22
CA GLU A 9 -15.12 16.66 -15.59
C GLU A 9 -14.44 15.93 -14.42
N ALA A 10 -14.44 16.51 -13.21
CA ALA A 10 -13.60 16.04 -12.11
C ALA A 10 -14.33 15.18 -11.03
N SER A 11 -15.63 14.95 -11.13
CA SER A 11 -16.42 14.46 -9.98
C SER A 11 -16.50 12.92 -9.79
N ALA A 12 -15.86 12.11 -10.64
CA ALA A 12 -15.77 10.65 -10.42
C ALA A 12 -14.47 9.97 -10.92
N SER A 13 -13.64 10.67 -11.72
CA SER A 13 -12.48 10.06 -12.37
C SER A 13 -11.30 9.72 -11.42
N PRO A 14 -10.97 10.48 -10.35
CA PRO A 14 -9.79 10.20 -9.54
C PRO A 14 -9.94 8.98 -8.62
N VAL A 15 -11.12 8.79 -7.99
CA VAL A 15 -11.41 7.63 -7.12
C VAL A 15 -11.38 6.35 -7.94
N ARG A 16 -12.10 6.35 -9.07
CA ARG A 16 -12.20 5.21 -9.98
C ARG A 16 -10.84 4.86 -10.58
N SER A 17 -10.00 5.84 -10.86
CA SER A 17 -8.62 5.63 -11.34
C SER A 17 -7.72 4.98 -10.29
N ARG A 18 -7.72 5.46 -9.04
CA ARG A 18 -6.91 4.88 -7.95
C ARG A 18 -7.28 3.43 -7.65
N ASP A 19 -8.57 3.14 -7.55
CA ASP A 19 -9.02 1.77 -7.27
C ASP A 19 -8.71 0.82 -8.43
N SER A 20 -8.89 1.28 -9.67
CA SER A 20 -8.54 0.51 -10.88
C SER A 20 -7.05 0.18 -10.93
N ILE A 21 -6.16 1.14 -10.64
CA ILE A 21 -4.72 0.91 -10.59
C ILE A 21 -4.38 -0.12 -9.50
N ARG A 22 -4.92 0.03 -8.28
CA ARG A 22 -4.67 -0.93 -7.20
C ARG A 22 -5.20 -2.32 -7.54
N GLN A 23 -6.34 -2.41 -8.20
CA GLN A 23 -6.90 -3.68 -8.68
C GLN A 23 -5.98 -4.31 -9.74
N LEU A 24 -5.53 -3.54 -10.72
CA LEU A 24 -4.57 -4.00 -11.72
C LEU A 24 -3.29 -4.51 -11.05
N THR A 25 -2.70 -3.74 -10.14
CA THR A 25 -1.49 -4.13 -9.42
C THR A 25 -1.71 -5.38 -8.57
N THR A 26 -2.84 -5.47 -7.85
CA THR A 26 -3.21 -6.66 -7.06
C THR A 26 -3.30 -7.90 -7.94
N THR A 27 -4.03 -7.81 -9.06
CA THR A 27 -4.18 -8.93 -10.01
C THR A 27 -2.85 -9.30 -10.67
N ALA A 28 -2.06 -8.32 -11.08
CA ALA A 28 -0.76 -8.55 -11.70
C ALA A 28 0.22 -9.23 -10.73
N MET A 29 0.27 -8.79 -9.47
CA MET A 29 1.17 -9.37 -8.47
C MET A 29 0.75 -10.77 -8.05
N LEU A 30 -0.54 -11.01 -7.82
CA LEU A 30 -1.03 -12.36 -7.52
C LEU A 30 -0.88 -13.30 -8.73
N GLY A 31 -1.17 -12.81 -9.93
CA GLY A 31 -0.99 -13.56 -11.17
C GLY A 31 0.47 -13.94 -11.41
N ALA A 32 1.41 -13.01 -11.18
CA ALA A 32 2.83 -13.32 -11.23
C ALA A 32 3.25 -14.29 -10.13
N PHE A 33 2.85 -14.05 -8.88
CA PHE A 33 3.22 -14.88 -7.74
C PHE A 33 2.71 -16.32 -7.86
N TYR A 34 1.47 -16.51 -8.29
CA TYR A 34 0.90 -17.84 -8.47
C TYR A 34 1.27 -18.48 -9.81
N GLY A 35 1.54 -17.69 -10.85
CA GLY A 35 1.80 -18.18 -12.20
C GLY A 35 3.25 -18.51 -12.49
N LEU A 36 4.21 -17.74 -11.95
CA LEU A 36 5.64 -17.91 -12.24
C LEU A 36 6.17 -19.33 -11.96
N PRO A 37 5.82 -20.01 -10.85
CA PRO A 37 6.28 -21.38 -10.61
C PRO A 37 5.81 -22.42 -11.64
N TRP A 38 4.74 -22.14 -12.39
CA TRP A 38 4.20 -23.03 -13.42
C TRP A 38 4.83 -22.82 -14.79
N LEU A 39 5.56 -21.72 -14.99
CA LEU A 39 6.18 -21.43 -16.27
C LEU A 39 7.38 -22.35 -16.47
N HIS A 40 7.42 -22.97 -17.65
CA HIS A 40 8.53 -23.81 -18.09
C HIS A 40 9.10 -23.25 -19.38
N TRP A 41 10.42 -23.35 -19.54
CA TRP A 41 11.15 -22.96 -20.73
C TRP A 41 12.13 -24.07 -21.10
N ASN A 42 11.99 -24.63 -22.31
CA ASN A 42 12.80 -25.77 -22.78
C ASN A 42 12.84 -26.96 -21.80
N GLY A 43 11.70 -27.29 -21.19
CA GLY A 43 11.57 -28.41 -20.24
C GLY A 43 12.13 -28.15 -18.84
N LYS A 44 12.64 -26.95 -18.56
CA LYS A 44 13.08 -26.53 -17.23
C LYS A 44 12.14 -25.48 -16.63
N PRO A 45 11.92 -25.46 -15.30
CA PRO A 45 11.25 -24.36 -14.62
C PRO A 45 11.84 -22.99 -14.98
N TRP A 46 10.99 -21.99 -15.18
CA TRP A 46 11.42 -20.64 -15.52
C TRP A 46 12.05 -19.92 -14.33
N LEU A 47 11.51 -20.13 -13.12
CA LEU A 47 12.09 -19.66 -11.86
C LEU A 47 12.03 -20.76 -10.80
N LEU A 48 13.19 -21.24 -10.34
CA LEU A 48 13.29 -22.22 -9.26
C LEU A 48 14.56 -21.97 -8.45
N PHE A 49 14.42 -21.89 -7.13
CA PHE A 49 15.52 -21.79 -6.18
C PHE A 49 15.79 -23.17 -5.58
N ASP A 50 16.57 -23.98 -6.29
CA ASP A 50 16.90 -25.34 -5.88
C ASP A 50 18.01 -25.32 -4.83
N ILE A 51 17.61 -25.44 -3.56
CA ILE A 51 18.52 -25.43 -2.41
C ILE A 51 19.36 -26.70 -2.37
N ASP A 52 18.78 -27.84 -2.75
CA ASP A 52 19.44 -29.15 -2.67
C ASP A 52 20.54 -29.28 -3.73
N ALA A 53 20.23 -28.90 -4.97
CA ALA A 53 21.20 -28.88 -6.05
C ALA A 53 22.16 -27.67 -5.99
N ARG A 54 21.92 -26.71 -5.08
CA ARG A 54 22.60 -25.42 -4.99
C ARG A 54 22.62 -24.71 -6.35
N GLN A 55 21.47 -24.63 -7.00
CA GLN A 55 21.32 -24.02 -8.31
C GLN A 55 20.10 -23.09 -8.34
N PHE A 56 20.27 -21.96 -9.00
CA PHE A 56 19.19 -21.04 -9.30
C PHE A 56 18.81 -21.19 -10.77
N GLN A 57 17.56 -21.56 -11.03
CA GLN A 57 17.02 -21.54 -12.38
C GLN A 57 16.35 -20.20 -12.60
N PHE A 58 16.83 -19.46 -13.60
CA PHE A 58 16.25 -18.19 -14.00
C PHE A 58 16.15 -18.14 -15.52
N ALA A 59 14.95 -17.88 -16.03
CA ALA A 59 14.63 -17.88 -17.45
C ALA A 59 15.04 -19.20 -18.18
N GLY A 60 14.93 -20.34 -17.48
CA GLY A 60 15.32 -21.65 -18.01
C GLY A 60 16.83 -21.93 -18.04
N VAL A 61 17.66 -20.99 -17.56
CA VAL A 61 19.12 -21.16 -17.42
C VAL A 61 19.45 -21.55 -15.98
N SER A 62 20.21 -22.63 -15.81
CA SER A 62 20.72 -23.08 -14.52
C SER A 62 22.00 -22.29 -14.18
N MET A 63 21.95 -21.47 -13.14
CA MET A 63 23.07 -20.68 -12.63
C MET A 63 23.49 -21.18 -11.26
N GLN A 64 24.80 -21.38 -11.06
CA GLN A 64 25.33 -21.63 -9.73
C GLN A 64 25.38 -20.33 -8.91
N PRO A 65 25.29 -20.39 -7.57
CA PRO A 65 25.35 -19.21 -6.69
C PRO A 65 26.55 -18.30 -6.97
N GLU A 66 27.70 -18.85 -7.34
CA GLU A 66 28.92 -18.08 -7.64
C GLU A 66 28.75 -17.21 -8.90
N ARG A 67 27.92 -17.66 -9.86
CA ARG A 67 27.60 -16.92 -11.09
C ARG A 67 26.36 -16.04 -10.94
N SER A 68 25.70 -16.04 -9.79
CA SER A 68 24.48 -15.27 -9.53
C SER A 68 24.73 -13.80 -9.14
N LEU A 69 25.99 -13.36 -9.09
CA LEU A 69 26.38 -12.00 -8.72
C LEU A 69 25.64 -10.88 -9.52
N PRO A 70 25.39 -11.01 -10.84
CA PRO A 70 24.58 -10.03 -11.58
C PRO A 70 23.16 -9.90 -11.03
N LEU A 71 22.54 -11.01 -10.61
CA LEU A 71 21.19 -11.02 -10.03
C LEU A 71 21.17 -10.33 -8.66
N LEU A 72 22.22 -10.51 -7.85
CA LEU A 72 22.37 -9.80 -6.58
C LEU A 72 22.45 -8.28 -6.80
N TRP A 73 23.23 -7.83 -7.79
CA TRP A 73 23.30 -6.41 -8.14
C TRP A 73 21.96 -5.86 -8.62
N LEU A 74 21.20 -6.63 -9.43
CA LEU A 74 19.85 -6.25 -9.84
C LEU A 74 18.88 -6.17 -8.65
N ALA A 75 18.99 -7.08 -7.68
CA ALA A 75 18.19 -7.03 -6.45
C ALA A 75 18.51 -5.76 -5.62
N LEU A 76 19.79 -5.41 -5.47
CA LEU A 76 20.21 -4.16 -4.82
C LEU A 76 19.75 -2.92 -5.59
N ALA A 77 19.79 -2.95 -6.93
CA ALA A 77 19.24 -1.89 -7.76
C ALA A 77 17.72 -1.73 -7.54
N ALA A 78 16.96 -2.83 -7.46
CA ALA A 78 15.53 -2.79 -7.17
C ALA A 78 15.23 -2.19 -5.78
N LEU A 79 16.05 -2.50 -4.76
CA LEU A 79 15.94 -1.89 -3.43
C LEU A 79 16.25 -0.38 -3.46
N ALA A 80 17.28 0.03 -4.20
CA ALA A 80 17.63 1.44 -4.38
C ALA A 80 16.56 2.20 -5.16
N LEU A 81 15.94 1.59 -6.17
CA LEU A 81 14.81 2.15 -6.91
C LEU A 81 13.56 2.28 -6.03
N LEU A 82 13.29 1.29 -5.17
CA LEU A 82 12.22 1.40 -4.17
C LEU A 82 12.48 2.58 -3.22
N ALA A 83 13.71 2.73 -2.73
CA ALA A 83 14.09 3.86 -1.88
C ALA A 83 13.99 5.20 -2.63
N LEU A 84 14.38 5.25 -3.90
CA LEU A 84 14.22 6.41 -4.78
C LEU A 84 12.75 6.82 -4.91
N VAL A 85 11.88 5.90 -5.31
CA VAL A 85 10.44 6.13 -5.43
C VAL A 85 9.88 6.64 -4.10
N THR A 86 10.32 6.07 -2.98
CA THR A 86 9.86 6.47 -1.65
C THR A 86 10.33 7.85 -1.24
N SER A 87 11.56 8.23 -1.57
CA SER A 87 12.06 9.58 -1.31
C SER A 87 11.28 10.65 -2.09
N LEU A 88 10.85 10.32 -3.31
CA LEU A 88 10.14 11.23 -4.22
C LEU A 88 8.64 11.30 -3.97
N TYR A 89 8.00 10.16 -3.70
CA TYR A 89 6.55 10.00 -3.70
C TYR A 89 5.99 9.42 -2.38
N GLY A 90 6.83 9.22 -1.35
CA GLY A 90 6.43 8.61 -0.08
C GLY A 90 6.10 7.12 -0.21
N ARG A 91 5.27 6.57 0.68
CA ARG A 91 4.95 5.12 0.71
C ARG A 91 4.01 4.65 -0.41
N LEU A 92 4.27 5.02 -1.66
CA LEU A 92 3.47 4.60 -2.81
C LEU A 92 3.44 3.06 -2.93
N TRP A 93 4.58 2.40 -2.72
CA TRP A 93 4.66 0.93 -2.70
C TRP A 93 3.68 0.30 -1.70
N CYS A 94 3.64 0.80 -0.46
CA CYS A 94 2.70 0.30 0.55
C CYS A 94 1.24 0.54 0.19
N THR A 95 0.95 1.58 -0.59
CA THR A 95 -0.42 1.91 -1.01
C THR A 95 -0.92 1.01 -2.15
N TYR A 96 -0.04 0.58 -3.07
CA TYR A 96 -0.46 -0.08 -4.32
C TYR A 96 -0.03 -1.53 -4.47
N ALA A 97 1.13 -1.91 -3.94
CA ALA A 97 1.82 -3.12 -4.36
C ALA A 97 2.41 -3.97 -3.23
N CYS A 98 2.54 -3.47 -2.00
CA CYS A 98 3.15 -4.30 -0.95
C CYS A 98 2.32 -5.58 -0.69
N PRO A 99 2.96 -6.72 -0.41
CA PRO A 99 2.26 -8.00 -0.24
C PRO A 99 1.13 -7.94 0.81
N GLN A 100 1.35 -7.19 1.90
CA GLN A 100 0.34 -7.00 2.94
C GLN A 100 -0.92 -6.30 2.40
N THR A 101 -0.76 -5.26 1.58
CA THR A 101 -1.87 -4.54 0.96
C THR A 101 -2.60 -5.42 -0.05
N VAL A 102 -1.87 -6.19 -0.86
CA VAL A 102 -2.44 -7.13 -1.84
C VAL A 102 -3.32 -8.17 -1.12
N LEU A 103 -2.80 -8.83 -0.10
CA LEU A 103 -3.54 -9.85 0.68
C LEU A 103 -4.74 -9.26 1.41
N THR A 104 -4.58 -8.10 2.08
CA THR A 104 -5.68 -7.44 2.80
C THR A 104 -6.79 -7.00 1.85
N ARG A 105 -6.44 -6.47 0.67
CA ARG A 105 -7.43 -6.10 -0.36
C ARG A 105 -8.18 -7.32 -0.88
N LEU A 106 -7.48 -8.42 -1.15
CA LEU A 106 -8.09 -9.68 -1.56
C LEU A 106 -9.08 -10.19 -0.50
N PHE A 107 -8.66 -10.22 0.77
CA PHE A 107 -9.53 -10.64 1.88
C PHE A 107 -10.78 -9.76 2.04
N ARG A 108 -10.64 -8.43 1.93
CA ARG A 108 -11.80 -7.52 1.97
C ARG A 108 -12.78 -7.78 0.83
N LYS A 109 -12.28 -8.05 -0.38
CA LYS A 109 -13.14 -8.42 -1.53
C LYS A 109 -13.88 -9.74 -1.27
N LEU A 110 -13.19 -10.77 -0.75
CA LEU A 110 -13.82 -12.05 -0.39
C LEU A 110 -14.86 -11.90 0.73
N THR A 111 -14.58 -11.04 1.70
CA THR A 111 -15.51 -10.71 2.79
C THR A 111 -16.77 -10.04 2.26
N ALA A 112 -16.65 -9.16 1.25
CA ALA A 112 -17.81 -8.53 0.62
C ALA A 112 -18.70 -9.54 -0.13
N LEU A 113 -18.12 -10.58 -0.74
CA LEU A 113 -18.87 -11.66 -1.41
C LEU A 113 -19.68 -12.53 -0.45
N THR A 114 -19.31 -12.54 0.83
CA THR A 114 -19.94 -13.32 1.89
C THR A 114 -20.79 -12.46 2.84
N THR A 115 -21.05 -11.20 2.47
CA THR A 115 -22.08 -10.33 3.06
C THR A 115 -23.25 -10.22 2.09
N PHE A 116 -24.48 -10.45 2.55
CA PHE A 116 -25.68 -10.25 1.73
C PHE A 116 -26.38 -8.96 2.18
N ASN A 117 -26.53 -7.98 1.29
CA ASN A 117 -27.12 -6.67 1.58
C ASN A 117 -26.51 -5.97 2.82
N GLY A 118 -25.20 -6.08 3.02
CA GLY A 118 -24.51 -5.49 4.18
C GLY A 118 -24.80 -6.16 5.53
N ARG A 119 -25.57 -7.25 5.55
CA ARG A 119 -25.84 -8.05 6.75
C ARG A 119 -25.00 -9.33 6.74
N LEU A 120 -24.47 -9.70 7.91
CA LEU A 120 -23.82 -10.98 8.12
C LEU A 120 -24.89 -12.08 8.10
N THR A 121 -24.76 -13.00 7.16
CA THR A 121 -25.49 -14.27 7.23
C THR A 121 -24.82 -15.16 8.28
N PRO A 122 -25.55 -16.07 8.96
CA PRO A 122 -24.95 -16.97 9.95
C PRO A 122 -23.87 -17.89 9.34
N LEU A 123 -23.99 -18.21 8.05
CA LEU A 123 -22.97 -18.96 7.29
C LEU A 123 -21.81 -18.08 6.78
N GLY A 124 -21.91 -16.76 6.87
CA GLY A 124 -20.91 -15.82 6.37
C GLY A 124 -19.54 -15.99 7.03
N PRO A 125 -19.42 -15.92 8.37
CA PRO A 125 -18.15 -16.11 9.06
C PRO A 125 -17.45 -17.45 8.76
N PRO A 126 -18.08 -18.64 8.91
CA PRO A 126 -17.39 -19.89 8.63
C PRO A 126 -16.99 -20.01 7.16
N LEU A 127 -17.82 -19.54 6.23
CA LEU A 127 -17.49 -19.51 4.80
C LEU A 127 -16.28 -18.60 4.51
N ARG A 128 -16.17 -17.44 5.16
CA ARG A 128 -14.99 -16.55 5.03
C ARG A 128 -13.72 -17.24 5.47
N HIS A 129 -13.74 -17.90 6.63
CA HIS A 129 -12.58 -18.62 7.12
C HIS A 129 -12.20 -19.77 6.20
N ALA A 130 -13.17 -20.53 5.68
CA ALA A 130 -12.93 -21.63 4.75
C ALA A 130 -12.34 -21.13 3.42
N LEU A 131 -12.92 -20.10 2.81
CA LEU A 131 -12.41 -19.51 1.56
C LEU A 131 -11.01 -18.94 1.74
N TRP A 132 -10.77 -18.23 2.85
CA TRP A 132 -9.45 -17.67 3.14
C TRP A 132 -8.42 -18.76 3.46
N ALA A 133 -8.81 -19.83 4.17
CA ALA A 133 -7.94 -20.98 4.42
C ALA A 133 -7.53 -21.67 3.11
N GLY A 134 -8.44 -21.81 2.13
CA GLY A 134 -8.11 -22.35 0.81
C GLY A 134 -7.08 -21.49 0.06
N ILE A 135 -7.27 -20.17 0.04
CA ILE A 135 -6.31 -19.24 -0.58
C ILE A 135 -4.97 -19.24 0.16
N ALA A 136 -5.00 -19.28 1.49
CA ALA A 136 -3.80 -19.32 2.31
C ALA A 136 -3.01 -20.61 2.09
N LEU A 137 -3.69 -21.77 2.02
CA LEU A 137 -3.07 -23.04 1.66
C LEU A 137 -2.43 -22.99 0.26
N TRP A 138 -3.17 -22.49 -0.74
CA TRP A 138 -2.63 -22.30 -2.09
C TRP A 138 -1.43 -21.35 -2.12
N THR A 139 -1.44 -20.32 -1.28
CA THR A 139 -0.32 -19.39 -1.10
C THR A 139 0.89 -20.11 -0.51
N GLY A 140 0.69 -21.00 0.47
CA GLY A 140 1.74 -21.86 1.00
C GLY A 140 2.33 -22.79 -0.06
N ILE A 141 1.48 -23.48 -0.84
CA ILE A 141 1.90 -24.34 -1.96
C ILE A 141 2.71 -23.54 -2.98
N SER A 142 2.21 -22.36 -3.38
CA SER A 142 2.87 -21.52 -4.37
C SER A 142 4.21 -20.98 -3.88
N PHE A 143 4.32 -20.64 -2.59
CA PHE A 143 5.58 -20.19 -2.01
C PHE A 143 6.63 -21.30 -2.01
N VAL A 144 6.26 -22.51 -1.59
CA VAL A 144 7.15 -23.69 -1.66
C VAL A 144 7.44 -24.08 -3.11
N GLY A 145 6.51 -23.80 -4.03
CA GLY A 145 6.66 -23.97 -5.48
C GLY A 145 7.83 -23.20 -6.11
N TYR A 146 8.34 -22.18 -5.43
CA TYR A 146 9.57 -21.49 -5.86
C TYR A 146 10.84 -22.25 -5.49
N PHE A 147 10.78 -23.26 -4.63
CA PHE A 147 11.92 -24.05 -4.17
C PHE A 147 11.86 -25.51 -4.64
N THR A 148 10.64 -26.04 -4.79
CA THR A 148 10.37 -27.39 -5.30
C THR A 148 9.41 -27.28 -6.48
N PRO A 149 9.58 -28.04 -7.58
CA PRO A 149 8.69 -27.96 -8.72
C PRO A 149 7.21 -28.09 -8.34
N ILE A 150 6.41 -27.07 -8.70
CA ILE A 150 5.03 -26.95 -8.19
C ILE A 150 4.11 -28.09 -8.65
N ALA A 151 4.36 -28.66 -9.83
CA ALA A 151 3.62 -29.81 -10.33
C ALA A 151 3.81 -31.03 -9.42
N ASP A 152 5.03 -31.26 -8.94
CA ASP A 152 5.37 -32.35 -8.04
C ASP A 152 4.74 -32.14 -6.66
N LEU A 153 4.72 -30.88 -6.17
CA LEU A 153 4.05 -30.53 -4.92
C LEU A 153 2.54 -30.79 -4.97
N VAL A 154 1.87 -30.37 -6.06
CA VAL A 154 0.43 -30.56 -6.22
C VAL A 154 0.10 -32.04 -6.36
N ASN A 155 0.83 -32.77 -7.20
CA ASN A 155 0.62 -34.21 -7.36
C ASN A 155 0.90 -34.96 -6.06
N GLY A 156 2.02 -34.66 -5.40
CA GLY A 156 2.42 -35.26 -4.14
C GLY A 156 1.41 -35.00 -3.01
N MET A 157 0.77 -33.83 -3.00
CA MET A 157 -0.30 -33.52 -2.05
C MET A 157 -1.55 -34.38 -2.31
N LEU A 158 -1.92 -34.57 -3.58
CA LEU A 158 -3.06 -35.40 -3.97
C LEU A 158 -2.82 -36.89 -3.69
N THR A 159 -1.59 -37.36 -3.85
CA THR A 159 -1.18 -38.74 -3.58
C THR A 159 -0.72 -38.99 -2.15
N LEU A 160 -0.73 -37.95 -1.29
CA LEU A 160 -0.22 -37.98 0.09
C LEU A 160 1.23 -38.49 0.20
N SER A 161 2.06 -38.21 -0.82
CA SER A 161 3.44 -38.68 -0.93
C SER A 161 4.49 -37.59 -0.68
N LEU A 162 4.06 -36.39 -0.23
CA LEU A 162 5.00 -35.33 0.15
C LEU A 162 5.87 -35.75 1.35
N SER A 163 7.10 -35.29 1.33
CA SER A 163 8.03 -35.38 2.45
C SER A 163 7.53 -34.57 3.66
N GLY A 164 8.03 -34.92 4.85
CA GLY A 164 7.73 -34.15 6.08
C GLY A 164 8.17 -32.68 5.98
N TRP A 165 9.22 -32.40 5.21
CA TRP A 165 9.72 -31.04 4.96
C TRP A 165 8.72 -30.20 4.16
N GLU A 166 8.19 -30.74 3.07
CA GLU A 166 7.20 -30.06 2.23
C GLU A 166 5.89 -29.82 3.01
N TRP A 167 5.40 -30.84 3.73
CA TRP A 167 4.22 -30.69 4.59
C TRP A 167 4.39 -29.58 5.62
N PHE A 168 5.55 -29.52 6.27
CA PHE A 168 5.86 -28.51 7.27
C PHE A 168 5.81 -27.09 6.67
N TRP A 169 6.52 -26.83 5.58
CA TRP A 169 6.59 -25.47 5.01
C TRP A 169 5.30 -25.02 4.36
N ILE A 170 4.58 -25.91 3.66
CA ILE A 170 3.26 -25.58 3.11
C ILE A 170 2.31 -25.20 4.24
N SER A 171 2.28 -26.00 5.32
CA SER A 171 1.43 -25.74 6.48
C SER A 171 1.84 -24.46 7.22
N PHE A 172 3.14 -24.23 7.38
CA PHE A 172 3.67 -23.05 8.04
C PHE A 172 3.31 -21.76 7.27
N TYR A 173 3.61 -21.69 5.97
CA TYR A 173 3.29 -20.51 5.17
C TYR A 173 1.78 -20.33 4.96
N GLY A 174 1.04 -21.43 4.85
CA GLY A 174 -0.42 -21.41 4.80
C GLY A 174 -1.03 -20.84 6.09
N LEU A 175 -0.63 -21.39 7.24
CA LEU A 175 -1.07 -20.90 8.55
C LEU A 175 -0.64 -19.45 8.79
N ALA A 176 0.60 -19.09 8.45
CA ALA A 176 1.09 -17.71 8.58
C ALA A 176 0.29 -16.74 7.71
N THR A 177 -0.03 -17.11 6.46
CA THR A 177 -0.86 -16.28 5.56
C THR A 177 -2.28 -16.13 6.09
N TRP A 178 -2.86 -17.23 6.57
CA TRP A 178 -4.19 -17.23 7.17
C TRP A 178 -4.23 -16.34 8.42
N ALA A 179 -3.32 -16.55 9.36
CA ALA A 179 -3.23 -15.81 10.62
C ALA A 179 -2.89 -14.33 10.42
N ASN A 180 -2.05 -14.02 9.43
CA ASN A 180 -1.66 -12.65 9.09
C ASN A 180 -2.88 -11.76 8.87
N VAL A 181 -3.78 -12.15 7.99
CA VAL A 181 -4.91 -11.28 7.63
C VAL A 181 -6.06 -11.36 8.63
N VAL A 182 -6.26 -12.52 9.27
CA VAL A 182 -7.36 -12.69 10.23
C VAL A 182 -7.04 -12.02 11.58
N TYR A 183 -5.80 -12.12 12.07
CA TYR A 183 -5.45 -11.69 13.43
C TYR A 183 -4.32 -10.66 13.50
N LEU A 184 -3.34 -10.70 12.60
CA LEU A 184 -2.08 -9.96 12.75
C LEU A 184 -1.94 -8.77 11.78
N HIS A 185 -3.02 -8.36 11.12
CA HIS A 185 -2.93 -7.44 9.98
C HIS A 185 -2.32 -6.08 10.34
N GLU A 186 -2.65 -5.55 11.53
CA GLU A 186 -2.08 -4.32 12.10
C GLU A 186 -0.60 -4.50 12.50
N GLN A 187 -0.27 -5.71 12.95
CA GLN A 187 1.00 -6.02 13.61
C GLN A 187 2.10 -6.20 12.56
N VAL A 188 1.74 -6.71 11.38
CA VAL A 188 2.69 -6.85 10.29
C VAL A 188 3.22 -5.50 9.82
N CYS A 189 2.35 -4.53 9.57
CA CYS A 189 2.77 -3.20 9.10
C CYS A 189 3.52 -2.40 10.17
N SER A 190 3.14 -2.55 11.45
CA SER A 190 3.67 -1.75 12.55
C SER A 190 4.96 -2.34 13.14
N TYR A 191 5.04 -3.67 13.27
CA TYR A 191 6.13 -4.32 14.00
C TYR A 191 7.00 -5.24 13.13
N LEU A 192 6.41 -6.02 12.23
CA LEU A 192 7.15 -7.05 11.49
C LEU A 192 7.84 -6.51 10.23
N CYS A 193 7.22 -5.54 9.56
CA CYS A 193 7.68 -5.03 8.28
C CYS A 193 9.01 -4.26 8.42
N PRO A 194 10.13 -4.80 7.91
CA PRO A 194 11.43 -4.14 8.02
C PRO A 194 11.44 -2.82 7.26
N TYR A 195 10.72 -2.76 6.13
CA TYR A 195 10.59 -1.58 5.29
C TYR A 195 9.97 -0.39 6.04
N SER A 196 8.96 -0.62 6.88
CA SER A 196 8.33 0.43 7.69
C SER A 196 9.32 1.09 8.66
N ARG A 197 10.27 0.31 9.21
CA ARG A 197 11.27 0.79 10.19
C ARG A 197 12.39 1.59 9.56
N VAL A 198 12.90 1.15 8.41
CA VAL A 198 14.00 1.86 7.72
C VAL A 198 13.52 3.11 6.98
N GLN A 199 12.21 3.29 6.84
CA GLN A 199 11.67 4.37 6.04
C GLN A 199 12.02 5.77 6.56
N GLY A 200 12.13 5.97 7.88
CA GLY A 200 12.56 7.26 8.43
C GLY A 200 13.92 7.72 7.89
N LEU A 201 14.78 6.77 7.49
CA LEU A 201 16.09 7.06 6.86
C LEU A 201 15.92 7.49 5.39
N ILE A 202 14.89 6.99 4.70
CA ILE A 202 14.63 7.24 3.28
C ILE A 202 13.84 8.55 3.08
N SER A 203 12.83 8.80 3.90
CA SER A 203 11.95 9.97 3.80
C SER A 203 12.57 11.22 4.45
N ASP A 204 12.12 12.40 4.03
CA ASP A 204 12.47 13.68 4.63
C ASP A 204 11.30 14.67 4.62
N THR A 205 11.53 15.93 5.00
CA THR A 205 10.47 16.95 5.07
C THR A 205 9.87 17.31 3.71
N ARG A 206 10.52 16.96 2.59
CA ARG A 206 10.00 17.17 1.23
C ARG A 206 9.27 15.94 0.69
N THR A 207 9.40 14.78 1.34
CA THR A 207 8.72 13.55 0.93
C THR A 207 7.21 13.69 1.13
N PRO A 208 6.38 13.45 0.09
CA PRO A 208 4.92 13.50 0.21
C PRO A 208 4.38 12.45 1.19
N ALA A 209 3.45 12.86 2.06
CA ALA A 209 2.77 11.99 3.00
C ALA A 209 1.25 12.12 2.87
N ILE A 210 0.50 11.13 3.35
CA ILE A 210 -0.95 11.21 3.46
C ILE A 210 -1.30 12.19 4.58
N GLN A 211 -2.11 13.20 4.27
CA GLN A 211 -2.51 14.24 5.20
C GLN A 211 -3.92 14.75 4.92
N TYR A 212 -4.57 15.22 5.96
CA TYR A 212 -5.88 15.88 5.90
C TYR A 212 -5.72 17.36 5.53
N ASN A 213 -6.58 17.85 4.64
CA ASN A 213 -6.59 19.24 4.20
C ASN A 213 -7.41 20.12 5.16
N ALA A 214 -6.83 20.44 6.32
CA ALA A 214 -7.49 21.24 7.34
C ALA A 214 -8.04 22.59 6.84
N PRO A 215 -7.33 23.38 5.99
CA PRO A 215 -7.86 24.62 5.43
C PRO A 215 -9.22 24.49 4.73
N ARG A 216 -9.46 23.33 4.11
CA ARG A 216 -10.69 23.01 3.41
C ARG A 216 -11.72 22.34 4.32
N GLY A 217 -11.28 21.46 5.20
CA GLY A 217 -12.13 20.56 5.95
C GLY A 217 -12.66 21.10 7.27
N GLU A 218 -11.91 21.98 7.94
CA GLU A 218 -12.29 22.54 9.24
C GLU A 218 -13.07 23.86 9.11
N PRO A 219 -13.89 24.26 10.09
CA PRO A 219 -14.32 23.45 11.22
C PRO A 219 -15.28 22.34 10.75
N ARG A 220 -14.97 21.10 11.10
CA ARG A 220 -15.76 19.93 10.68
C ARG A 220 -17.08 19.82 11.45
N GLY A 221 -18.09 19.24 10.82
CA GLY A 221 -19.37 19.00 11.49
C GLY A 221 -20.49 18.54 10.54
N PRO A 222 -21.63 18.11 11.09
CA PRO A 222 -22.77 17.65 10.31
C PRO A 222 -23.34 18.79 9.47
N ARG A 223 -23.77 18.46 8.24
CA ARG A 223 -24.26 19.43 7.27
C ARG A 223 -25.50 18.94 6.52
N PRO A 224 -26.39 19.86 6.12
CA PRO A 224 -27.46 19.56 5.17
C PRO A 224 -26.91 19.39 3.75
N ALA A 225 -27.58 18.57 2.94
CA ALA A 225 -27.12 18.12 1.61
C ALA A 225 -27.08 19.23 0.54
N ASP A 226 -27.73 20.36 0.78
CA ASP A 226 -27.87 21.50 -0.16
C ASP A 226 -26.71 22.51 -0.08
N ASN A 227 -25.81 22.36 0.90
CA ASN A 227 -24.72 23.29 1.12
C ASN A 227 -23.51 22.94 0.26
N ALA A 228 -23.22 23.77 -0.74
CA ALA A 228 -22.08 23.60 -1.64
C ALA A 228 -20.73 23.61 -0.90
N SER A 229 -19.69 23.02 -1.53
CA SER A 229 -18.34 22.99 -0.96
C SER A 229 -17.78 24.39 -0.72
N VAL A 230 -16.87 24.51 0.26
CA VAL A 230 -16.12 25.73 0.55
C VAL A 230 -15.40 26.34 -0.65
N LEU A 231 -15.11 25.53 -1.68
CA LEU A 231 -14.50 26.00 -2.93
C LEU A 231 -15.46 26.78 -3.83
N HIS A 232 -16.77 26.62 -3.64
CA HIS A 232 -17.82 27.18 -4.49
C HIS A 232 -18.59 28.33 -3.83
N ARG A 233 -18.30 28.62 -2.57
CA ARG A 233 -18.97 29.67 -1.79
C ARG A 233 -17.96 30.68 -1.28
N SER A 234 -18.44 31.86 -0.91
CA SER A 234 -17.63 33.02 -0.51
C SER A 234 -16.71 32.76 0.68
N ARG A 235 -16.92 31.70 1.45
CA ARG A 235 -16.09 31.31 2.61
C ARG A 235 -14.63 31.01 2.22
N GLY A 236 -14.39 30.31 1.12
CA GLY A 236 -13.04 29.93 0.70
C GLY A 236 -12.30 28.97 1.65
N LEU A 237 -10.97 28.91 1.51
CA LEU A 237 -10.09 28.14 2.41
C LEU A 237 -9.73 28.96 3.64
N LEU A 238 -9.61 28.31 4.81
CA LEU A 238 -9.01 28.94 5.98
C LEU A 238 -7.53 29.21 5.74
N ASP A 239 -6.98 30.20 6.43
CA ASP A 239 -5.55 30.30 6.61
C ASP A 239 -5.02 29.11 7.43
N ALA A 240 -3.72 28.82 7.28
CA ALA A 240 -3.10 27.64 7.91
C ALA A 240 -3.18 27.67 9.45
N THR A 241 -3.08 28.85 10.06
CA THR A 241 -3.09 29.02 11.51
C THR A 241 -4.48 28.73 12.09
N THR A 242 -5.53 29.33 11.52
CA THR A 242 -6.91 29.07 11.92
C THR A 242 -7.30 27.61 11.69
N ALA A 243 -6.87 27.03 10.56
CA ALA A 243 -7.11 25.61 10.30
C ALA A 243 -6.44 24.71 11.34
N ALA A 244 -5.19 25.00 11.72
CA ALA A 244 -4.47 24.26 12.75
C ALA A 244 -5.11 24.41 14.14
N ASP A 245 -5.61 25.60 14.49
CA ASP A 245 -6.35 25.83 15.74
C ASP A 245 -7.61 24.96 15.82
N TYR A 246 -8.40 24.89 14.75
CA TYR A 246 -9.59 24.01 14.73
C TYR A 246 -9.22 22.54 14.83
N VAL A 247 -8.18 22.08 14.14
CA VAL A 247 -7.67 20.71 14.28
C VAL A 247 -7.26 20.44 15.72
N PHE A 248 -6.51 21.36 16.34
CA PHE A 248 -6.03 21.22 17.71
C PHE A 248 -7.20 21.12 18.70
N ARG A 249 -8.19 22.01 18.57
CA ARG A 249 -9.42 22.00 19.39
C ARG A 249 -10.21 20.71 19.23
N ALA A 250 -10.36 20.22 18.00
CA ALA A 250 -11.08 18.98 17.72
C ALA A 250 -10.36 17.75 18.32
N ALA A 251 -9.03 17.76 18.31
CA ALA A 251 -8.21 16.67 18.85
C ALA A 251 -8.09 16.70 20.38
N HIS A 252 -8.20 17.88 21.01
CA HIS A 252 -7.95 18.07 22.45
C HIS A 252 -9.09 18.80 23.18
N PRO A 253 -10.33 18.27 23.15
CA PRO A 253 -11.48 18.96 23.76
C PRO A 253 -11.33 19.16 25.26
N ALA A 254 -10.58 18.30 25.95
CA ALA A 254 -10.30 18.41 27.38
C ALA A 254 -9.46 19.65 27.75
N ILE A 255 -8.61 20.12 26.84
CA ILE A 255 -7.69 21.24 27.08
C ILE A 255 -8.22 22.51 26.40
N ALA A 256 -8.74 22.38 25.18
CA ALA A 256 -9.17 23.52 24.38
C ALA A 256 -10.65 23.92 24.59
N GLY A 257 -11.38 23.14 25.38
CA GLY A 257 -12.82 23.27 25.59
C GLY A 257 -13.64 22.67 24.44
N ALA A 258 -14.97 22.67 24.61
CA ALA A 258 -15.89 22.21 23.58
C ALA A 258 -15.79 23.08 22.32
N MET A 259 -15.85 22.44 21.15
CA MET A 259 -15.84 23.14 19.87
C MET A 259 -17.09 24.04 19.75
N PRO A 260 -16.94 25.31 19.32
CA PRO A 260 -18.09 26.18 19.09
C PRO A 260 -19.05 25.57 18.05
N LYS A 261 -20.35 25.83 18.22
CA LYS A 261 -21.33 25.45 17.20
C LYS A 261 -21.25 26.45 16.05
N PHE A 262 -20.92 25.98 14.86
CA PHE A 262 -20.84 26.79 13.65
C PHE A 262 -22.14 26.67 12.84
N SER A 263 -22.54 27.77 12.19
CA SER A 263 -23.60 27.70 11.18
C SER A 263 -23.13 26.91 9.96
N ALA A 264 -24.07 26.37 9.18
CA ALA A 264 -23.76 25.63 7.95
C ALA A 264 -22.85 26.45 7.00
N ALA A 265 -23.02 27.78 6.96
CA ALA A 265 -22.17 28.68 6.18
C ALA A 265 -20.69 28.71 6.63
N HIS A 266 -20.38 28.43 7.89
CA HIS A 266 -19.01 28.54 8.44
C HIS A 266 -18.23 27.22 8.48
N LEU A 267 -18.91 26.08 8.49
CA LEU A 267 -18.30 24.76 8.52
C LEU A 267 -17.33 24.52 7.33
N GLY A 268 -16.45 23.53 7.40
CA GLY A 268 -15.62 23.10 6.27
C GLY A 268 -16.29 22.00 5.44
N ASP A 269 -15.55 21.43 4.49
CA ASP A 269 -16.04 20.32 3.66
C ASP A 269 -16.07 18.96 4.39
N CYS A 270 -15.48 18.86 5.59
CA CYS A 270 -15.52 17.63 6.37
C CYS A 270 -16.84 17.48 7.11
N VAL A 271 -17.62 16.48 6.73
CA VAL A 271 -18.94 16.16 7.33
C VAL A 271 -18.85 15.40 8.66
N ASP A 272 -17.64 15.21 9.20
CA ASP A 272 -17.37 14.55 10.49
C ASP A 272 -17.95 13.12 10.63
N CYS A 273 -18.08 12.38 9.53
CA CYS A 273 -18.68 11.03 9.53
C CYS A 273 -17.81 9.92 10.15
N GLY A 274 -16.52 10.18 10.42
CA GLY A 274 -15.60 9.18 10.97
C GLY A 274 -15.16 8.06 10.01
N ALA A 275 -15.60 8.05 8.74
CA ALA A 275 -15.28 6.98 7.77
C ALA A 275 -13.76 6.75 7.61
N CYS A 276 -12.97 7.83 7.60
CA CYS A 276 -11.52 7.76 7.51
C CYS A 276 -10.86 7.11 8.75
N VAL A 277 -11.44 7.30 9.93
CA VAL A 277 -10.98 6.70 11.20
C VAL A 277 -11.31 5.22 11.23
N ALA A 278 -12.55 4.87 10.88
CA ALA A 278 -13.01 3.47 10.79
C ALA A 278 -12.23 2.67 9.74
N ALA A 279 -11.78 3.30 8.66
CA ALA A 279 -10.98 2.66 7.62
C ALA A 279 -9.49 2.49 7.99
N CYS A 280 -9.02 3.15 9.06
CA CYS A 280 -7.62 3.09 9.47
C CYS A 280 -7.36 1.80 10.27
N PRO A 281 -6.49 0.89 9.78
CA PRO A 281 -6.25 -0.38 10.46
C PRO A 281 -5.63 -0.19 11.86
N ILE A 282 -4.86 0.87 12.07
CA ILE A 282 -4.23 1.16 13.37
C ILE A 282 -4.98 2.25 14.15
N GLY A 283 -6.24 2.52 13.81
CA GLY A 283 -7.13 3.40 14.58
C GLY A 283 -6.74 4.88 14.63
N LEU A 284 -5.92 5.38 13.69
CA LEU A 284 -5.53 6.80 13.67
C LEU A 284 -6.66 7.69 13.13
N ASP A 285 -6.94 8.78 13.85
CA ASP A 285 -7.67 9.91 13.30
C ASP A 285 -6.71 10.86 12.56
N ILE A 286 -6.61 10.65 11.25
CA ILE A 286 -5.76 11.44 10.34
C ILE A 286 -6.16 12.93 10.26
N ARG A 287 -7.37 13.28 10.72
CA ARG A 287 -7.83 14.67 10.76
C ARG A 287 -7.21 15.44 11.91
N ASN A 288 -6.67 14.75 12.92
CA ASN A 288 -5.96 15.34 14.06
C ASN A 288 -4.50 15.68 13.75
N GLY A 289 -4.10 15.55 12.48
CA GLY A 289 -2.74 15.84 12.02
C GLY A 289 -1.94 14.59 11.68
N ARG A 290 -0.69 14.80 11.28
CA ARG A 290 0.19 13.73 10.84
C ARG A 290 0.78 12.99 12.05
N SER A 291 0.42 11.71 12.18
CA SER A 291 1.06 10.81 13.15
C SER A 291 2.30 10.13 12.55
N SER A 292 3.36 9.99 13.35
CA SER A 292 4.56 9.21 13.00
C SER A 292 4.27 7.71 12.86
N SER A 293 3.19 7.23 13.48
CA SER A 293 2.74 5.83 13.39
C SER A 293 1.97 5.52 12.11
N CYS A 294 1.67 6.52 11.27
CA CYS A 294 0.93 6.29 10.02
C CYS A 294 1.68 5.34 9.08
N ILE A 295 1.05 4.21 8.76
CA ILE A 295 1.59 3.22 7.81
C ILE A 295 1.38 3.59 6.33
N GLU A 296 0.65 4.68 6.09
CA GLU A 296 0.31 5.25 4.77
C GLU A 296 -0.23 4.25 3.74
N CYS A 297 -1.10 3.32 4.17
CA CYS A 297 -1.78 2.36 3.30
C CYS A 297 -2.85 2.99 2.39
N GLY A 298 -3.31 4.19 2.71
CA GLY A 298 -4.25 4.96 1.91
C GLY A 298 -5.72 4.56 2.02
N ASN A 299 -6.10 3.64 2.90
CA ASN A 299 -7.50 3.28 3.14
C ASN A 299 -8.35 4.50 3.58
N CYS A 300 -7.78 5.39 4.41
CA CYS A 300 -8.46 6.59 4.86
C CYS A 300 -8.72 7.61 3.74
N MET A 301 -7.86 7.67 2.72
CA MET A 301 -8.09 8.51 1.53
C MET A 301 -9.32 7.99 0.78
N ASP A 302 -9.32 6.70 0.44
CA ASP A 302 -10.40 6.08 -0.32
C ASP A 302 -11.76 6.22 0.40
N ALA A 303 -11.81 5.88 1.69
CA ALA A 303 -13.05 6.01 2.48
C ALA A 303 -13.53 7.47 2.61
N CYS A 304 -12.61 8.42 2.67
CA CYS A 304 -12.97 9.83 2.68
C CYS A 304 -13.50 10.27 1.32
N ASP A 305 -12.89 9.84 0.23
CA ASP A 305 -13.34 10.19 -1.11
C ASP A 305 -14.72 9.61 -1.43
N ASP A 306 -15.01 8.39 -0.99
CA ASP A 306 -16.35 7.80 -1.09
C ASP A 306 -17.38 8.65 -0.33
N ALA A 307 -17.04 9.11 0.88
CA ALA A 307 -17.89 10.01 1.66
C ALA A 307 -18.05 11.38 0.98
N MET A 308 -16.99 11.94 0.39
CA MET A 308 -17.07 13.21 -0.34
C MET A 308 -17.92 13.08 -1.59
N ALA A 309 -17.76 12.01 -2.36
CA ALA A 309 -18.54 11.73 -3.55
C ALA A 309 -20.02 11.56 -3.24
N ALA A 310 -20.36 10.82 -2.17
CA ALA A 310 -21.73 10.64 -1.71
C ALA A 310 -22.41 11.95 -1.28
N ASN A 311 -21.63 12.94 -0.83
CA ASN A 311 -22.10 14.27 -0.45
C ASN A 311 -21.91 15.31 -1.58
N HIS A 312 -21.59 14.88 -2.81
CA HIS A 312 -21.36 15.76 -3.96
C HIS A 312 -20.29 16.84 -3.75
N TYR A 313 -19.26 16.53 -2.96
CA TYR A 313 -18.14 17.42 -2.71
C TYR A 313 -16.90 17.06 -3.52
N PRO A 314 -16.00 18.03 -3.76
CA PRO A 314 -14.70 17.76 -4.37
C PRO A 314 -13.92 16.69 -3.59
N LEU A 315 -13.18 15.85 -4.29
CA LEU A 315 -12.40 14.75 -3.69
C LEU A 315 -11.10 15.27 -3.06
N ASP A 316 -10.24 14.37 -2.58
CA ASP A 316 -8.89 14.67 -2.09
C ASP A 316 -8.89 15.59 -0.84
N LEU A 317 -9.92 15.46 0.01
CA LEU A 317 -9.93 16.09 1.34
C LEU A 317 -8.86 15.47 2.23
N ILE A 318 -8.63 14.16 2.12
CA ILE A 318 -7.42 13.49 2.57
C ILE A 318 -6.66 13.09 1.33
N ARG A 319 -5.41 13.53 1.22
CA ARG A 319 -4.59 13.27 0.02
C ARG A 319 -3.13 13.07 0.38
N ARG A 320 -2.39 12.50 -0.56
CA ARG A 320 -0.94 12.52 -0.51
C ARG A 320 -0.45 13.87 -1.02
N ALA A 321 0.21 14.63 -0.16
CA ALA A 321 0.77 15.91 -0.50
C ALA A 321 2.09 16.12 0.24
N ARG A 322 2.92 17.04 -0.27
CA ARG A 322 4.10 17.46 0.48
C ARG A 322 3.63 18.15 1.77
N PRO A 323 4.32 17.91 2.90
CA PRO A 323 4.06 18.68 4.10
C PRO A 323 4.15 20.17 3.78
N ALA A 324 3.15 20.95 4.23
CA ALA A 324 3.35 22.39 4.30
C ALA A 324 4.47 22.63 5.31
N ASN A 325 5.53 23.35 4.92
CA ASN A 325 6.51 23.79 5.89
C ASN A 325 5.84 24.87 6.76
N ASP A 326 6.08 24.85 8.06
CA ASP A 326 5.84 26.00 8.92
C ASP A 326 6.75 27.14 8.42
N GLY A 327 6.21 27.99 7.55
CA GLY A 327 6.96 28.99 6.79
C GLY A 327 7.30 28.52 5.37
N ASP A 328 6.68 29.15 4.38
CA ASP A 328 6.93 29.00 2.94
C ASP A 328 8.33 29.48 2.52
N VAL A 329 9.39 28.95 3.14
CA VAL A 329 10.72 28.99 2.53
C VAL A 329 10.78 27.78 1.61
N ALA A 330 10.47 28.01 0.33
CA ALA A 330 10.84 27.09 -0.73
C ALA A 330 12.35 26.83 -0.58
N ARG A 331 12.72 25.66 -0.05
CA ARG A 331 14.13 25.28 0.07
C ARG A 331 14.66 25.04 -1.34
N SER A 332 15.12 26.11 -1.99
CA SER A 332 15.84 26.10 -3.27
C SER A 332 17.20 25.43 -3.03
N GLY A 333 17.21 24.11 -3.11
CA GLY A 333 18.40 23.33 -2.88
C GLY A 333 18.22 21.92 -3.40
N ILE A 334 19.33 21.32 -3.81
CA ILE A 334 19.40 19.97 -4.35
C ILE A 334 18.77 18.98 -3.37
N HIS A 335 17.87 18.12 -3.86
CA HIS A 335 17.27 17.06 -3.06
C HIS A 335 18.22 15.86 -3.07
N ILE A 336 19.13 15.81 -2.09
CA ILE A 336 20.27 14.88 -2.08
C ILE A 336 19.82 13.41 -2.04
N LYS A 337 18.78 13.08 -1.26
CA LYS A 337 18.35 11.68 -1.06
C LYS A 337 17.94 10.99 -2.37
N PRO A 338 17.02 11.54 -3.21
CA PRO A 338 16.73 10.93 -4.50
C PRO A 338 17.96 10.80 -5.40
N LEU A 339 18.85 11.79 -5.44
CA LEU A 339 20.04 11.71 -6.26
C LEU A 339 20.98 10.60 -5.79
N ALA A 340 21.15 10.44 -4.47
CA ALA A 340 21.94 9.36 -3.89
C ALA A 340 21.34 7.99 -4.25
N PHE A 341 20.03 7.79 -4.07
CA PHE A 341 19.37 6.52 -4.43
C PHE A 341 19.38 6.24 -5.93
N ALA A 342 19.22 7.26 -6.77
CA ALA A 342 19.36 7.13 -8.22
C ALA A 342 20.79 6.75 -8.62
N GLY A 343 21.80 7.38 -8.02
CA GLY A 343 23.21 7.05 -8.23
C GLY A 343 23.54 5.61 -7.82
N ILE A 344 23.06 5.17 -6.65
CA ILE A 344 23.23 3.78 -6.18
C ILE A 344 22.54 2.81 -7.14
N ALA A 345 21.31 3.09 -7.56
CA ALA A 345 20.58 2.22 -8.50
C ALA A 345 21.33 2.08 -9.83
N LEU A 346 21.80 3.19 -10.41
CA LEU A 346 22.58 3.18 -11.65
C LEU A 346 23.91 2.44 -11.49
N LEU A 347 24.62 2.63 -10.37
CA LEU A 347 25.85 1.91 -10.06
C LEU A 347 25.60 0.40 -9.99
N CYS A 348 24.57 -0.04 -9.26
CA CYS A 348 24.22 -1.45 -9.17
C CYS A 348 23.83 -2.04 -10.54
N ILE A 349 23.07 -1.31 -11.37
CA ILE A 349 22.75 -1.76 -12.74
C ILE A 349 24.02 -1.89 -13.59
N ALA A 350 24.94 -0.92 -13.51
CA ALA A 350 26.21 -0.98 -14.23
C ALA A 350 27.07 -2.17 -13.78
N LEU A 351 27.14 -2.43 -12.47
CA LEU A 351 27.85 -3.59 -11.92
C LEU A 351 27.20 -4.92 -12.31
N ALA A 352 25.86 -4.98 -12.38
CA ALA A 352 25.14 -6.14 -12.89
C ALA A 352 25.51 -6.42 -14.35
N ALA A 353 25.48 -5.40 -15.20
CA ALA A 353 25.83 -5.52 -16.62
C ALA A 353 27.31 -5.92 -16.81
N PHE A 354 28.21 -5.30 -16.05
CA PHE A 354 29.64 -5.60 -16.09
C PHE A 354 29.92 -7.05 -15.70
N THR A 355 29.41 -7.49 -14.55
CA THR A 355 29.61 -8.86 -14.06
C THR A 355 28.96 -9.90 -14.97
N ALA A 356 27.80 -9.61 -15.55
CA ALA A 356 27.17 -10.48 -16.54
C ALA A 356 28.02 -10.63 -17.81
N ALA A 357 28.56 -9.52 -18.32
CA ALA A 357 29.44 -9.51 -19.49
C ALA A 357 30.75 -10.26 -19.23
N SER A 358 31.36 -10.09 -18.04
CA SER A 358 32.56 -10.82 -17.65
C SER A 358 32.33 -12.33 -17.57
N LEU A 359 31.16 -12.76 -17.06
CA LEU A 359 30.79 -14.18 -17.01
C LEU A 359 30.55 -14.75 -18.41
N ALA A 360 29.96 -13.96 -19.31
CA ALA A 360 29.72 -14.37 -20.70
C ALA A 360 31.01 -14.49 -21.53
N GLY A 361 32.02 -13.64 -21.28
CA GLY A 361 33.33 -13.73 -21.94
C GLY A 361 34.26 -14.80 -21.38
N ALA A 362 33.93 -15.40 -20.23
CA ALA A 362 34.68 -16.49 -19.61
C ALA A 362 34.09 -17.89 -19.93
N ALA A 363 32.99 -17.94 -20.67
CA ALA A 363 32.35 -19.15 -21.21
C ALA A 363 32.72 -19.30 -22.69
#